data_AF-A0A451ESD9-F1
#
_entry.id   AF-A0A451ESD9-F1
#
_cell.length_a   1.000
_cell.length_b   1.000
_cell.length_c   1.000
_cell.angle_alpha   90.00
_cell.angle_beta   90.00
_cell.angle_gamma   90.00
#
_symmetry.space_group_name_H-M   'P 1'
#
loop_
_entity.id
_entity.type
_entity.pdbx_description
1 polymer ?
#
loop_
_entity_poly.entity_id
_entity_poly.type
_entity_poly.pdbx_seq_one_letter_code
_entity_poly.pdbx_strand_id
1 'polypeptide(L)' 'DNTNGCISAGPHFNPTNNEHGGPSDSVRHVGDLGNVEANAEGVAKVSIIDKQISLTGSNNIVGRTLVVHAD' A
#
# COMPACT_ATOMS: atom_id res chain seq x y z
N ASP A 1 -10.52 8.43 -0.47
CA ASP A 1 -11.27 9.43 -1.25
C ASP A 1 -10.96 9.18 -2.72
N ASN A 2 -11.96 9.31 -3.59
CA ASN A 2 -11.85 9.10 -5.04
C ASN A 2 -12.53 10.24 -5.84
N THR A 3 -12.78 11.39 -5.21
CA THR A 3 -13.43 12.55 -5.84
C THR A 3 -12.58 13.20 -6.93
N ASN A 4 -11.26 13.02 -6.88
CA ASN A 4 -10.31 13.45 -7.91
C ASN A 4 -9.39 12.28 -8.36
N GLY A 5 -10.00 11.10 -8.57
CA GLY A 5 -9.26 9.89 -8.92
C GLY A 5 -8.19 9.51 -7.89
N CYS A 6 -7.09 8.92 -8.35
CA CYS A 6 -5.99 8.48 -7.49
C CYS A 6 -5.31 9.62 -6.73
N ILE A 7 -5.38 10.87 -7.24
CA ILE A 7 -4.79 12.04 -6.56
C ILE A 7 -5.43 12.26 -5.19
N SER A 8 -6.74 12.08 -5.11
CA SER A 8 -7.49 12.21 -3.85
C SER A 8 -7.22 11.08 -2.84
N ALA A 9 -6.49 10.02 -3.21
CA ALA A 9 -6.09 8.98 -2.27
C ALA A 9 -5.09 9.51 -1.20
N GLY A 10 -4.31 10.54 -1.55
CA GLY A 10 -3.30 11.13 -0.67
C GLY A 10 -1.99 10.33 -0.61
N PRO A 11 -1.14 10.59 0.40
CA PRO A 11 0.13 9.87 0.57
C PRO A 11 -0.08 8.43 1.05
N HIS A 12 1.01 7.66 1.11
CA HIS A 12 1.00 6.32 1.70
C HIS A 12 0.46 6.35 3.13
N PHE A 13 -0.24 5.29 3.52
CA PHE A 13 -0.79 5.20 4.87
C PHE A 13 0.32 5.05 5.91
N ASN A 14 0.53 6.09 6.72
CA ASN A 14 1.64 6.19 7.67
C ASN A 14 1.17 6.67 9.07
N PRO A 15 0.50 5.81 9.86
CA PRO A 15 0.03 6.19 11.20
C PRO A 15 1.17 6.32 12.23
N THR A 16 2.36 5.79 11.94
CA THR A 16 3.52 5.78 12.85
C THR A 16 4.55 6.86 12.53
N ASN A 17 4.34 7.66 11.48
CA ASN A 17 5.25 8.71 11.01
C ASN A 17 6.68 8.20 10.74
N ASN A 18 6.78 7.03 10.13
CA ASN A 18 8.05 6.45 9.67
C ASN A 18 8.43 6.95 8.27
N GLU A 19 9.67 6.74 7.87
CA GLU A 19 10.10 6.87 6.47
C GLU A 19 9.57 5.72 5.61
N HIS A 20 9.54 5.94 4.29
CA HIS A 20 9.20 4.91 3.30
C HIS A 20 10.24 3.78 3.31
N GLY A 21 9.79 2.54 3.08
CA GLY A 21 10.68 1.37 3.00
C GLY A 21 10.06 0.20 2.25
N GLY A 22 10.88 -0.83 2.02
CA GLY A 22 10.44 -2.09 1.43
C GLY A 22 9.60 -2.91 2.42
N PRO A 23 8.82 -3.90 1.95
CA PRO A 23 7.87 -4.63 2.80
C PRO A 23 8.53 -5.45 3.92
N SER A 24 9.82 -5.76 3.81
CA SER A 24 10.58 -6.49 4.84
C SER A 24 11.37 -5.57 5.77
N ASP A 25 11.38 -4.26 5.52
CA ASP A 25 12.15 -3.31 6.31
C ASP A 25 11.49 -3.01 7.64
N SER A 26 12.32 -2.80 8.67
CA SER A 26 11.85 -2.41 10.00
C SER A 26 11.29 -0.99 10.04
N VAL A 27 11.81 -0.11 9.17
CA VAL A 27 11.33 1.25 8.96
C VAL A 27 10.64 1.29 7.60
N ARG A 28 9.33 1.41 7.63
CA ARG A 28 8.45 1.57 6.47
C ARG A 28 7.13 2.21 6.91
N HIS A 29 6.37 2.74 5.96
CA HIS A 29 4.97 3.03 6.21
C HIS A 29 4.17 1.74 6.35
N VAL A 30 3.03 1.82 7.05
CA VAL A 30 2.10 0.69 7.16
C VAL A 30 1.52 0.31 5.79
N GLY A 31 1.34 1.28 4.89
CA GLY A 31 0.82 1.06 3.53
C GLY A 31 1.83 0.54 2.49
N ASP A 32 3.12 0.39 2.83
CA ASP A 32 4.17 0.12 1.84
C ASP A 32 4.26 -1.37 1.46
N LEU A 33 3.40 -1.87 0.57
CA LEU A 33 3.35 -3.31 0.25
C LEU A 33 4.42 -3.80 -0.74
N GLY A 34 5.29 -2.91 -1.21
CA GLY A 34 6.32 -3.21 -2.21
C GLY A 34 5.75 -3.33 -3.62
N ASN A 35 6.54 -3.96 -4.50
CA ASN A 35 6.22 -4.09 -5.92
C ASN A 35 5.41 -5.35 -6.20
N VAL A 36 4.57 -5.28 -7.23
CA VAL A 36 3.92 -6.44 -7.85
C VAL A 36 4.56 -6.67 -9.22
N GLU A 37 4.66 -7.92 -9.64
CA GLU A 37 5.23 -8.28 -10.94
C GLU A 37 4.11 -8.63 -11.92
N ALA A 38 4.05 -7.91 -13.04
CA ALA A 38 3.17 -8.25 -14.14
C ALA A 38 3.86 -9.26 -15.06
N ASN A 39 3.11 -10.25 -15.54
CA ASN A 39 3.61 -11.20 -16.53
C ASN A 39 3.70 -10.54 -17.93
N ALA A 40 4.13 -11.31 -18.94
CA ALA A 40 4.29 -10.82 -20.32
C ALA A 40 2.99 -10.29 -20.94
N GLU A 41 1.82 -10.70 -20.44
CA GLU A 41 0.51 -10.22 -20.87
C GLU A 41 0.05 -8.96 -20.10
N GLY A 42 0.87 -8.42 -19.21
CA GLY A 42 0.55 -7.25 -18.38
C GLY A 42 -0.36 -7.56 -17.18
N VAL A 43 -0.47 -8.83 -16.79
CA VAL A 43 -1.31 -9.29 -15.67
C VAL A 43 -0.44 -9.56 -14.44
N ALA A 44 -0.69 -8.84 -13.35
CA ALA A 44 -0.09 -9.11 -12.05
C ALA A 44 -1.01 -10.01 -11.20
N LYS A 45 -0.52 -11.19 -10.82
CA LYS A 45 -1.19 -12.05 -9.83
C LYS A 45 -0.59 -11.81 -8.45
N VAL A 46 -1.34 -11.13 -7.59
CA VAL A 46 -0.83 -10.65 -6.30
C VAL A 46 -1.23 -11.61 -5.18
N SER A 47 -0.24 -12.08 -4.42
CA SER A 47 -0.43 -12.87 -3.20
C SER A 47 0.60 -12.45 -2.16
N ILE A 48 0.23 -11.50 -1.31
CA ILE A 48 1.12 -10.89 -0.29
C ILE A 48 0.56 -11.20 1.10
N ILE A 49 1.45 -11.57 2.04
CA ILE A 49 1.15 -11.67 3.46
C ILE A 49 1.93 -10.57 4.16
N ASP A 50 1.22 -9.63 4.78
CA ASP A 50 1.80 -8.49 5.49
C ASP A 50 1.38 -8.51 6.96
N LYS A 51 2.25 -8.01 7.85
CA LYS A 51 2.03 -8.01 9.31
C LYS A 51 1.75 -6.61 9.88
N GLN A 52 1.88 -5.56 9.07
CA GLN A 52 1.69 -4.17 9.49
C GLN A 52 0.24 -3.72 9.25
N ILE A 53 -0.33 -4.01 8.08
CA ILE A 53 -1.73 -3.67 7.79
C ILE A 53 -2.69 -4.52 8.64
N SER A 54 -3.84 -3.93 8.99
CA SER A 54 -4.88 -4.60 9.75
C SER A 54 -6.26 -4.20 9.23
N LEU A 55 -7.28 -5.00 9.54
CA LEU A 55 -8.68 -4.66 9.26
C LEU A 55 -9.36 -3.95 10.44
N THR A 56 -8.62 -3.73 11.53
CA THR A 56 -9.10 -3.08 12.77
C THR A 56 -7.96 -2.33 13.48
N GLY A 57 -8.31 -1.46 14.43
CA GLY A 57 -7.32 -0.76 15.27
C GLY A 57 -6.62 0.40 14.54
N SER A 58 -5.45 0.80 15.04
CA SER A 58 -4.70 1.96 14.52
C SER A 58 -4.20 1.78 13.09
N ASN A 59 -3.92 0.54 12.69
CA ASN A 59 -3.43 0.18 11.36
C ASN A 59 -4.55 -0.25 10.41
N ASN A 60 -5.80 0.13 10.71
CA ASN A 60 -6.96 -0.24 9.90
C ASN A 60 -6.87 0.35 8.49
N ILE A 61 -6.98 -0.51 7.48
CA ILE A 61 -7.01 -0.14 6.06
C ILE A 61 -8.42 -0.12 5.45
N VAL A 62 -9.46 -0.55 6.17
CA VAL A 62 -10.85 -0.49 5.70
C VAL A 62 -11.24 0.98 5.47
N GLY A 63 -11.77 1.26 4.27
CA GLY A 63 -12.14 2.62 3.84
C GLY A 63 -10.99 3.44 3.26
N ARG A 64 -9.77 2.87 3.16
CA ARG A 64 -8.64 3.46 2.45
C ARG A 64 -8.60 3.00 0.98
N THR A 65 -7.66 3.54 0.22
CA THR A 65 -7.47 3.23 -1.20
C THR A 65 -6.22 2.36 -1.39
N LEU A 66 -6.32 1.31 -2.21
CA LEU A 66 -5.18 0.60 -2.76
C LEU A 66 -4.81 1.24 -4.11
N VAL A 67 -3.54 1.63 -4.28
CA VAL A 67 -3.04 2.28 -5.51
C VAL A 67 -1.98 1.40 -6.15
N VAL A 68 -2.10 1.16 -7.46
CA VAL A 68 -1.06 0.56 -8.29
C VAL A 68 -0.44 1.68 -9.11
N HIS A 69 0.88 1.82 -9.02
CA HIS A 69 1.62 2.86 -9.71
C HIS A 69 2.02 2.41 -11.11
N ALA A 70 2.16 3.38 -12.03
CA ALA A 70 2.93 3.19 -13.24
C ALA A 70 4.40 3.51 -12.93
N ASP A 71 5.31 2.78 -13.56
CA ASP A 71 6.76 3.05 -13.50
C ASP A 71 7.13 4.38 -14.18
#